data_AF-A0A5S3VT77-F1
#
_entry.id   AF-A0A5S3VT77-F1
#
_cell.length_a   1.000
_cell.length_b   1.000
_cell.length_c   1.000
_cell.angle_alpha   90.00
_cell.angle_beta   90.00
_cell.angle_gamma   90.00
#
_symmetry.space_group_name_H-M   'P 1'
#
loop_
_entity.id
_entity.type
_entity.pdbx_description
1 polymer ?
#
loop_
_entity_poly.entity_id
_entity_poly.type
_entity_poly.pdbx_seq_one_letter_code
_entity_poly.pdbx_strand_id
1 'polypeptide(L)'
;VEALGHQLVLNHRLSDDWHILTGFAYRDSSFEGVSSDTELSDGRQLIYTDASLLSRQRRARDYQALDVSARIELSGEIEFGSVTHNILVGVDHYNFDIDTDYKVWRTAWGSGDTTYSINP
;
A
#
# COMPACT_ATOMS: atom_id res chain seq x y z
N VAL A 1 -5.34 11.75 3.33
CA VAL A 1 -5.22 10.31 3.66
C VAL A 1 -6.34 10.02 4.62
N GLU A 2 -7.22 9.09 4.28
CA GLU A 2 -8.31 8.65 5.14
C GLU A 2 -8.25 7.13 5.26
N ALA A 3 -8.63 6.59 6.42
CA ALA A 3 -8.64 5.15 6.65
C ALA A 3 -9.67 4.78 7.72
N LEU A 4 -10.46 3.75 7.44
CA LEU A 4 -11.34 3.08 8.38
C LEU A 4 -10.92 1.61 8.48
N GLY A 5 -10.74 1.12 9.70
CA GLY A 5 -10.36 -0.26 9.95
C GLY A 5 -11.16 -0.89 11.06
N HIS A 6 -11.62 -2.12 10.83
CA HIS A 6 -12.22 -2.98 11.85
C HIS A 6 -11.44 -4.27 11.94
N GLN A 7 -11.17 -4.71 13.16
CA GLN A 7 -10.51 -5.99 13.41
C GLN A 7 -11.25 -6.74 14.51
N LEU A 8 -11.48 -8.02 14.26
CA LEU A 8 -12.02 -8.95 15.23
C LEU A 8 -11.00 -10.08 15.42
N VAL A 9 -10.69 -10.37 16.69
CA VAL A 9 -9.84 -11.50 17.05
C VAL A 9 -10.57 -12.31 18.12
N LEU A 10 -10.70 -13.61 17.88
CA LEU A 10 -11.23 -14.58 18.81
C LEU A 10 -10.12 -15.55 19.18
N ASN A 11 -9.77 -15.60 20.46
CA ASN A 11 -8.95 -16.66 21.02
C ASN A 11 -9.87 -17.57 21.83
N HIS A 12 -9.88 -18.86 21.47
CA HIS A 12 -10.69 -19.85 22.14
C HIS A 12 -9.84 -21.07 22.51
N ARG A 13 -9.91 -21.45 23.78
CA ARG A 13 -9.30 -22.66 24.28
C ARG A 13 -10.24 -23.85 24.05
N LEU A 14 -9.84 -24.77 23.18
CA LEU A 14 -10.61 -25.97 22.83
C LEU A 14 -10.52 -27.04 23.93
N SER A 15 -9.33 -27.18 24.53
CA SER A 15 -9.04 -28.05 25.67
C SER A 15 -7.87 -27.46 26.48
N ASP A 16 -7.40 -28.12 27.54
CA ASP A 16 -6.25 -27.60 28.30
C ASP A 16 -4.99 -27.47 27.42
N ASP A 17 -4.81 -28.38 26.46
CA ASP A 17 -3.63 -28.44 25.60
C ASP A 17 -3.81 -27.83 24.19
N TRP A 18 -5.02 -27.39 23.82
CA TRP A 18 -5.32 -26.93 22.45
C TRP A 18 -6.06 -25.59 22.42
N HIS A 19 -5.59 -24.71 21.54
CA HIS A 19 -6.09 -23.35 21.36
C HIS A 19 -6.32 -23.06 19.89
N ILE A 20 -7.39 -22.32 19.59
CA ILE A 20 -7.67 -21.78 18.26
C ILE A 20 -7.70 -20.25 18.33
N LEU A 21 -6.98 -19.61 17.41
CA LEU A 21 -6.97 -18.18 17.21
C LEU A 21 -7.55 -17.88 15.83
N THR A 22 -8.64 -17.12 15.79
CA THR A 22 -9.27 -16.67 14.56
C THR A 22 -9.23 -15.15 14.49
N GLY A 23 -8.81 -14.61 13.35
CA GLY A 23 -8.76 -13.18 13.10
C GLY A 23 -9.50 -12.81 11.81
N PHE A 24 -10.20 -11.69 11.83
CA PHE A 24 -10.78 -11.05 10.65
C PHE A 24 -10.44 -9.57 10.68
N ALA A 25 -10.02 -9.02 9.55
CA ALA A 25 -9.80 -7.59 9.41
C ALA A 25 -10.44 -7.08 8.12
N TYR A 26 -10.97 -5.86 8.21
CA TYR A 26 -11.48 -5.07 7.10
C TYR A 26 -10.85 -3.69 7.19
N ARG A 27 -10.27 -3.19 6.10
CA ARG A 27 -9.73 -1.84 6.02
C ARG A 27 -10.11 -1.20 4.69
N ASP A 28 -10.70 -0.03 4.77
CA ASP A 28 -10.98 0.85 3.64
C ASP A 28 -10.10 2.09 3.79
N SER A 29 -9.38 2.49 2.74
CA SER A 29 -8.46 3.63 2.80
C SER A 29 -8.39 4.39 1.50
N SER A 30 -8.17 5.70 1.60
CA SER A 30 -8.03 6.60 0.47
C SER A 30 -6.78 7.48 0.60
N PHE A 31 -6.20 7.79 -0.55
CA PHE A 31 -5.11 8.73 -0.69
C PHE A 31 -5.32 9.66 -1.88
N GLU A 32 -5.65 10.90 -1.58
CA GLU A 32 -5.63 11.99 -2.55
C GLU A 32 -4.42 12.90 -2.30
N GLY A 33 -3.72 13.27 -3.38
CA GLY A 33 -2.58 14.14 -3.27
C GLY A 33 -2.07 14.68 -4.60
N VAL A 34 -1.41 15.84 -4.54
CA VAL A 34 -0.72 16.44 -5.68
C VAL A 34 0.75 16.62 -5.36
N SER A 35 1.61 16.45 -6.37
CA SER A 35 3.01 16.79 -6.29
C SER A 35 3.47 17.58 -7.51
N SER A 36 4.47 18.43 -7.31
CA SER A 36 5.28 19.00 -8.37
C SER A 36 6.60 18.25 -8.32
N ASP A 37 6.92 17.48 -9.35
CA ASP A 37 8.15 16.70 -9.45
C ASP A 37 9.03 17.26 -10.56
N THR A 38 10.34 17.03 -10.52
CA THR A 38 11.23 17.45 -11.63
C THR A 38 10.86 16.70 -12.92
N GLU A 39 10.87 17.39 -14.06
CA GLU A 39 10.74 16.74 -15.37
C GLU A 39 12.00 15.93 -15.69
N LEU A 40 11.83 14.71 -16.22
CA LEU A 40 12.92 13.77 -16.49
C LEU A 40 13.13 13.53 -17.99
N SER A 41 12.22 14.01 -18.83
CA SER A 41 12.32 13.95 -20.29
C SER A 41 13.20 15.07 -20.81
N ASP A 42 14.31 14.73 -21.47
CA ASP A 42 15.26 15.66 -22.09
C ASP A 42 14.57 16.77 -22.91
N GLY A 43 13.75 16.40 -23.90
CA GLY A 43 13.04 17.38 -24.73
C GLY A 43 11.92 18.17 -24.05
N ARG A 44 11.67 17.99 -22.74
CA ARG A 44 10.77 18.83 -21.94
C ARG A 44 11.50 19.61 -20.85
N GLN A 45 12.79 19.28 -20.63
CA GLN A 45 13.57 19.79 -19.52
C GLN A 45 14.33 21.05 -19.95
N LEU A 46 13.89 22.20 -19.44
CA LEU A 46 14.41 23.50 -19.83
C LEU A 46 15.80 23.79 -19.25
N ILE A 47 16.24 23.08 -18.20
CA ILE A 47 17.54 23.37 -17.57
C ILE A 47 18.73 23.15 -18.51
N TYR A 48 18.54 22.33 -19.56
CA TYR A 48 19.56 22.07 -20.58
C TYR A 48 19.69 23.21 -21.60
N THR A 49 18.66 24.06 -21.71
CA THR A 49 18.66 25.23 -22.60
C THR A 49 18.88 26.54 -21.85
N ASP A 50 18.40 26.64 -20.62
CA ASP A 50 18.54 27.80 -19.74
C ASP A 50 18.68 27.31 -18.29
N ALA A 51 19.84 27.54 -17.69
CA ALA A 51 20.16 27.09 -16.33
C ALA A 51 19.27 27.72 -15.24
N SER A 52 18.51 28.78 -15.56
CA SER A 52 17.56 29.43 -14.66
C SER A 52 16.14 28.85 -14.72
N LEU A 53 15.89 27.87 -15.59
CA LEU A 53 14.57 27.26 -15.79
C LEU A 53 14.61 25.75 -15.55
N LEU A 54 14.05 25.29 -14.44
CA LEU A 54 13.83 23.87 -14.18
C LEU A 54 12.37 23.50 -14.48
N SER A 55 12.17 22.65 -15.49
CA SER A 55 10.84 22.12 -15.81
C SER A 55 10.33 21.22 -14.69
N ARG A 56 9.06 21.40 -14.32
CA ARG A 56 8.32 20.53 -13.40
C ARG A 56 7.23 19.76 -14.14
N GLN A 57 6.81 18.66 -13.56
CA GLN A 57 5.58 17.95 -13.93
C GLN A 57 4.62 17.99 -12.74
N ARG A 58 3.33 18.23 -13.01
CA ARG A 58 2.29 18.15 -11.98
C ARG A 58 1.71 16.75 -11.99
N ARG A 59 1.70 16.10 -10.84
CA ARG A 59 1.14 14.76 -10.66
C ARG A 59 0.00 14.83 -9.65
N ALA A 60 -1.14 14.27 -10.01
CA ALA A 60 -2.26 14.06 -9.11
C ALA A 60 -2.49 12.57 -8.95
N ARG A 61 -2.74 12.16 -7.70
CA ARG A 61 -3.00 10.78 -7.29
C ARG A 61 -4.31 10.80 -6.52
N ASP A 62 -5.19 9.89 -6.88
CA ASP A 62 -6.41 9.57 -6.16
C ASP A 62 -6.47 8.04 -6.13
N TYR A 63 -6.24 7.47 -4.96
CA TYR A 63 -6.23 6.04 -4.72
C TYR A 63 -7.30 5.68 -3.71
N GLN A 64 -7.99 4.59 -3.99
CA GLN A 64 -8.95 3.95 -3.10
C GLN A 64 -8.55 2.50 -2.96
N ALA A 65 -8.48 2.00 -1.74
CA ALA A 65 -7.97 0.67 -1.46
C ALA A 65 -8.84 -0.03 -0.42
N LEU A 66 -9.22 -1.27 -0.74
CA LEU A 66 -9.98 -2.15 0.11
C LEU A 66 -9.13 -3.39 0.46
N ASP A 67 -9.04 -3.65 1.76
CA ASP A 67 -8.25 -4.72 2.36
C ASP A 67 -9.16 -5.61 3.21
N VAL A 68 -9.27 -6.89 2.86
CA VAL A 68 -10.00 -7.88 3.67
C VAL A 68 -9.07 -9.05 3.96
N SER A 69 -8.96 -9.41 5.25
CA SER A 69 -8.16 -10.55 5.67
C SER A 69 -8.88 -11.44 6.66
N ALA A 70 -8.57 -12.73 6.59
CA ALA A 70 -9.04 -13.75 7.51
C ALA A 70 -7.88 -14.68 7.87
N ARG A 71 -7.82 -15.06 9.14
CA ARG A 71 -6.79 -15.94 9.71
C ARG A 71 -7.44 -16.97 10.60
N ILE A 72 -6.98 -18.21 10.51
CA ILE A 72 -7.27 -19.27 11.48
C ILE A 72 -5.96 -19.98 11.82
N GLU A 73 -5.63 -20.03 13.10
CA GLU A 73 -4.47 -20.73 13.64
C GLU A 73 -4.92 -21.71 14.72
N LEU A 74 -4.44 -22.96 14.64
CA LEU A 74 -4.61 -23.99 15.66
C LEU A 74 -3.24 -24.28 16.26
N SER A 75 -3.15 -24.23 17.58
CA SER A 75 -1.93 -24.58 18.32
C SER A 75 -2.23 -25.51 19.48
N GLY A 76 -1.27 -26.37 19.80
CA GLY A 76 -1.40 -27.26 20.94
C GLY A 76 -0.28 -28.28 21.05
N GLU A 77 -0.48 -29.24 21.94
CA GLU A 77 0.52 -30.23 22.29
C GLU A 77 0.08 -31.65 21.91
N ILE A 78 1.04 -32.46 21.45
CA ILE A 78 0.87 -33.90 21.19
C ILE A 78 1.99 -34.64 21.90
N GLU A 79 1.64 -35.62 22.74
CA GLU A 79 2.60 -36.53 23.34
C GLU A 79 2.82 -37.75 22.43
N PHE A 80 4.08 -38.05 22.12
CA PHE A 80 4.47 -39.27 21.41
C PHE A 80 5.61 -39.96 22.16
N GLY A 81 5.28 -41.02 22.91
CA GLY A 81 6.23 -41.72 23.76
C GLY A 81 6.64 -40.88 24.96
N SER A 82 7.94 -40.54 25.06
CA SER A 82 8.48 -39.68 26.12
C SER A 82 8.72 -38.23 25.67
N VAL A 83 8.23 -37.87 24.48
CA VAL A 83 8.46 -36.56 23.86
C VAL A 83 7.14 -35.83 23.70
N THR A 84 7.10 -34.59 24.17
CA THR A 84 5.99 -33.65 23.92
C THR A 84 6.32 -32.76 22.72
N HIS A 85 5.43 -32.74 21.74
CA HIS A 85 5.52 -31.92 20.53
C HIS A 85 4.56 -30.74 20.62
N ASN A 86 5.09 -29.52 20.49
CA ASN A 86 4.29 -28.31 20.36
C ASN A 86 4.05 -28.04 18.88
N ILE A 87 2.79 -28.00 18.47
CA ILE A 87 2.38 -27.84 17.08
C ILE A 87 1.65 -26.51 16.93
N LEU A 88 1.93 -25.82 15.83
CA LEU A 88 1.14 -24.69 15.34
C LEU A 88 0.94 -24.87 13.85
N VAL A 89 -0.31 -24.80 13.42
CA VAL A 89 -0.70 -24.81 12.01
C VAL A 89 -1.73 -23.73 11.77
N GLY A 90 -1.69 -23.09 10.60
CA GLY A 90 -2.61 -22.01 10.30
C GLY A 90 -2.80 -21.80 8.82
N VAL A 91 -3.86 -21.05 8.51
CA VAL A 91 -4.18 -20.59 7.17
C VAL A 91 -4.56 -19.12 7.22
N ASP A 92 -4.05 -18.38 6.25
CA ASP A 92 -4.36 -16.97 6.03
C ASP A 92 -5.00 -16.80 4.65
N HIS A 93 -6.02 -15.95 4.57
CA HIS A 93 -6.57 -15.44 3.33
C HIS A 93 -6.53 -13.91 3.34
N TYR A 94 -6.13 -13.35 2.21
CA TYR A 94 -6.01 -11.92 2.02
C TYR A 94 -6.51 -11.56 0.64
N ASN A 95 -7.37 -10.55 0.58
CA ASN A 95 -7.86 -9.95 -0.64
C ASN A 95 -7.63 -8.43 -0.55
N PHE A 96 -7.00 -7.90 -1.59
CA PHE A 96 -6.65 -6.50 -1.70
C PHE A 96 -7.02 -6.00 -3.08
N ASP A 97 -7.88 -4.99 -3.10
CA ASP A 97 -8.31 -4.30 -4.30
C ASP A 97 -7.87 -2.84 -4.20
N ILE A 98 -7.34 -2.30 -5.31
CA ILE A 98 -6.93 -0.90 -5.40
C ILE A 98 -7.42 -0.29 -6.72
N ASP A 99 -8.18 0.78 -6.58
CA ASP A 99 -8.53 1.67 -7.67
C ASP A 99 -7.56 2.84 -7.70
N THR A 100 -6.99 3.11 -8.88
CA THR A 100 -5.99 4.16 -9.05
C THR A 100 -6.37 5.11 -10.17
N ASP A 101 -6.46 6.39 -9.84
CA ASP A 101 -6.47 7.48 -10.82
C ASP A 101 -5.17 8.28 -10.68
N TYR A 102 -4.31 8.14 -11.70
CA TYR A 102 -3.03 8.82 -11.77
C TYR A 102 -2.99 9.75 -12.97
N LYS A 103 -2.97 11.05 -12.70
CA LYS A 103 -2.93 12.10 -13.72
C LYS A 103 -1.59 12.79 -13.70
N VAL A 104 -1.00 12.94 -14.89
CA VAL A 104 0.22 13.73 -15.06
C VAL A 104 -0.02 14.81 -16.08
N TRP A 105 0.27 16.04 -15.69
CA TRP A 105 0.34 17.17 -16.61
C TRP A 105 1.81 17.53 -16.83
N ARG A 106 2.17 17.72 -18.10
CA ARG A 106 3.51 18.13 -18.57
C ARG A 106 3.35 18.96 -19.83
N THR A 107 4.37 19.75 -20.14
CA THR A 107 4.44 20.46 -21.42
C THR A 107 4.61 19.49 -22.59
N ALA A 108 4.26 19.94 -23.79
CA ALA A 108 4.50 19.18 -25.01
C ALA A 108 6.02 19.01 -25.23
N TRP A 109 6.40 17.88 -25.82
CA TRP A 109 7.82 17.64 -26.12
C TRP A 109 8.33 18.68 -27.12
N GLY A 110 9.48 19.28 -26.84
CA GLY A 110 10.14 20.27 -27.68
C GLY A 110 9.46 21.64 -27.72
N SER A 111 8.44 21.90 -26.89
CA SER A 111 7.69 23.16 -26.99
C SER A 111 8.43 24.39 -26.46
N GLY A 112 9.45 24.21 -25.62
CA GLY A 112 10.11 25.32 -24.92
C GLY A 112 9.19 26.05 -23.94
N ASP A 113 8.05 25.45 -23.57
CA ASP A 113 7.02 26.09 -22.74
C ASP A 113 7.45 26.19 -21.27
N THR A 114 7.47 27.41 -20.74
CA THR A 114 7.88 27.76 -19.37
C THR A 114 6.72 27.80 -18.36
N THR A 115 5.50 27.43 -18.77
CA THR A 115 4.26 27.56 -17.96
C THR A 115 4.36 26.86 -16.59
N TYR A 116 5.17 25.81 -16.49
CA TYR A 116 5.35 25.05 -15.24
C TYR A 116 6.82 24.77 -14.95
N SER A 117 7.65 25.80 -15.09
CA SER A 117 9.04 25.81 -14.64
C SER A 117 9.24 26.66 -13.38
N ILE A 118 10.31 26.37 -12.64
CA ILE A 118 10.77 27.17 -11.50
C ILE A 118 12.19 27.66 -11.74
N ASN A 119 12.61 28.69 -11.01
CA ASN A 119 14.03 29.01 -10.87
C ASN A 119 14.60 28.08 -9.76
N PRO A 120 15.50 27.14 -10.10
CA PRO A 120 15.98 26.12 -9.17
C PRO A 120 16.88 26.64 -8.04
#